data_AF-A0A950TH12-F1
#
_entry.id   AF-A0A950TH12-F1
#
_cell.length_a   1.000
_cell.length_b   1.000
_cell.length_c   1.000
_cell.angle_alpha   90.00
_cell.angle_beta   90.00
_cell.angle_gamma   90.00
#
_symmetry.space_group_name_H-M   'P 1'
#
loop_
_entity.id
_entity.type
_entity.pdbx_description
1 polymer ?
#
loop_
_entity_poly.entity_id
_entity_poly.type
_entity_poly.pdbx_seq_one_letter_code
_entity_poly.pdbx_strand_id
1 'polypeptide(L)'
;MFAQGQQQQQAQDQSDQEKEASPSDKAAFLNARIAALKAVLALTPDQEKLWGPFETAIRDAAKQSQERAQTMHTAPEPNTVFELLDSVADHEIARAQALKKFVAAAQPLVASLTPEQKRRVPTFLGIGESDHGPSSGDLWIFEEEEE
;
A
#
# COMPACT_ATOMS: atom_id res chain seq x y z
N MET A 1 1.54 -33.22 -30.58
CA MET A 1 0.99 -31.87 -30.29
C MET A 1 1.12 -31.42 -28.82
N PHE A 2 1.49 -32.28 -27.86
CA PHE A 2 1.55 -31.88 -26.43
C PHE A 2 2.76 -31.02 -26.03
N ALA A 3 3.88 -31.08 -26.77
CA ALA A 3 5.10 -30.31 -26.44
C ALA A 3 4.98 -28.80 -26.76
N GLN A 4 4.16 -28.42 -27.75
CA GLN A 4 3.95 -27.01 -28.10
C GLN A 4 3.08 -26.27 -27.08
N GLY A 5 2.11 -26.96 -26.45
CA GLY A 5 1.28 -26.38 -25.39
C GLY A 5 2.06 -26.10 -24.11
N GLN A 6 2.98 -27.00 -23.71
CA GLN A 6 3.84 -26.77 -22.53
C GLN A 6 4.84 -25.64 -22.74
N GLN A 7 5.42 -25.50 -23.94
CA GLN A 7 6.33 -24.39 -24.26
C GLN A 7 5.61 -23.04 -24.31
N GLN A 8 4.36 -22.98 -24.78
CA GLN A 8 3.56 -21.76 -24.73
C GLN A 8 3.15 -21.38 -23.31
N GLN A 9 2.77 -22.36 -22.48
CA GLN A 9 2.42 -22.10 -21.08
C GLN A 9 3.63 -21.59 -20.28
N GLN A 10 4.82 -22.20 -20.45
CA GLN A 10 6.05 -21.75 -19.77
C GLN A 10 6.52 -20.38 -20.25
N ALA A 11 6.36 -20.05 -21.53
CA ALA A 11 6.71 -18.73 -22.06
C ALA A 11 5.73 -17.64 -21.56
N GLN A 12 4.45 -17.97 -21.36
CA GLN A 12 3.48 -17.06 -20.75
C GLN A 12 3.78 -16.83 -19.26
N ASP A 13 4.03 -17.90 -18.50
CA ASP A 13 4.37 -17.84 -17.07
C ASP A 13 5.66 -17.01 -16.81
N GLN A 14 6.66 -17.17 -17.68
CA GLN A 14 7.88 -16.35 -17.66
C GLN A 14 7.62 -14.89 -18.04
N SER A 15 6.75 -14.63 -19.02
CA SER A 15 6.40 -13.26 -19.43
C SER A 15 5.52 -12.53 -18.42
N ASP A 16 4.78 -13.25 -17.58
CA ASP A 16 3.97 -12.70 -16.50
C ASP A 16 4.83 -12.47 -15.24
N GLN A 17 5.79 -13.36 -14.93
CA GLN A 17 6.85 -13.09 -13.93
C GLN A 17 7.73 -11.89 -14.29
N GLU A 18 7.98 -11.62 -15.58
CA GLU A 18 8.72 -10.44 -16.04
C GLU A 18 7.93 -9.12 -15.92
N LYS A 19 6.61 -9.18 -15.68
CA LYS A 19 5.76 -7.98 -15.49
C LYS A 19 5.63 -7.53 -14.04
N GLU A 20 5.91 -8.40 -13.08
CA GLU A 20 5.91 -8.02 -11.66
C GLU A 20 7.11 -7.13 -11.34
N ALA A 21 6.86 -6.00 -10.68
CA ALA A 21 7.92 -5.10 -10.26
C ALA A 21 8.87 -5.79 -9.26
N SER A 22 10.19 -5.65 -9.45
CA SER A 22 11.14 -6.23 -8.50
C SER A 22 11.01 -5.57 -7.11
N PRO A 23 11.47 -6.20 -6.01
CA PRO A 23 11.45 -5.57 -4.68
C PRO A 23 12.17 -4.21 -4.64
N SER A 24 13.21 -4.05 -5.48
CA SER A 24 13.91 -2.77 -5.62
C SER A 24 13.07 -1.72 -6.33
N ASP A 25 12.31 -2.10 -7.36
CA ASP A 25 11.41 -1.19 -8.08
C ASP A 25 10.26 -0.76 -7.18
N LYS A 26 9.67 -1.69 -6.44
CA LYS A 26 8.66 -1.44 -5.40
C LYS A 26 9.13 -0.40 -4.38
N ALA A 27 10.36 -0.55 -3.87
CA ALA A 27 10.96 0.43 -2.97
C ALA A 27 11.22 1.80 -3.65
N ALA A 28 11.62 1.81 -4.92
CA ALA A 28 11.80 3.04 -5.69
C ALA A 28 10.48 3.79 -5.90
N PHE A 29 9.39 3.08 -6.21
CA PHE A 29 8.05 3.64 -6.36
C PHE A 29 7.53 4.24 -5.04
N LEU A 30 7.70 3.53 -3.92
CA LEU A 30 7.38 4.05 -2.59
C LEU A 30 8.13 5.37 -2.31
N ASN A 31 9.45 5.40 -2.57
CA ASN A 31 10.25 6.61 -2.40
C ASN A 31 9.78 7.76 -3.30
N ALA A 32 9.43 7.48 -4.56
CA ALA A 32 8.92 8.47 -5.49
C ALA A 32 7.58 9.06 -5.01
N ARG A 33 6.66 8.22 -4.51
CA ARG A 33 5.37 8.66 -3.96
C ARG A 33 5.54 9.50 -2.70
N ILE A 34 6.44 9.11 -1.79
CA ILE A 34 6.78 9.90 -0.59
C ILE A 34 7.36 11.27 -0.99
N ALA A 35 8.28 11.31 -1.96
CA ALA A 35 8.87 12.56 -2.44
C ALA A 35 7.82 13.47 -3.09
N ALA A 36 6.94 12.91 -3.92
CA ALA A 36 5.86 13.64 -4.56
C ALA A 36 4.84 14.17 -3.52
N LEU A 37 4.50 13.39 -2.49
CA LEU A 37 3.63 13.85 -1.39
C LEU A 37 4.21 15.09 -0.71
N LYS A 38 5.49 15.02 -0.38
CA LYS A 38 6.20 16.13 0.25
C LYS A 38 6.19 17.40 -0.60
N ALA A 39 6.42 17.24 -1.91
CA ALA A 39 6.40 18.34 -2.87
C ALA A 39 5.01 18.98 -2.99
N VAL A 40 3.95 18.16 -3.09
CA VAL A 40 2.55 18.63 -3.22
C VAL A 40 2.05 19.33 -1.96
N LEU A 41 2.45 18.85 -0.78
CA LEU A 41 2.14 19.47 0.49
C LEU A 41 2.80 20.84 0.66
N ALA A 42 3.93 21.09 -0.02
CA ALA A 42 4.65 22.37 -0.01
C ALA A 42 4.78 22.91 1.43
N LEU A 43 5.39 22.11 2.31
CA LEU A 43 5.46 22.38 3.74
C LEU A 43 6.26 23.66 4.03
N THR A 44 5.80 24.43 5.01
CA THR A 44 6.59 25.54 5.56
C THR A 44 7.75 25.01 6.41
N PRO A 45 8.79 25.81 6.70
CA PRO A 45 9.91 25.38 7.52
C PRO A 45 9.52 24.87 8.92
N ASP A 46 8.42 25.35 9.48
CA ASP A 46 7.90 24.87 10.77
C ASP A 46 7.15 23.54 10.63
N GLN A 47 6.38 23.35 9.55
CA GLN A 47 5.68 22.10 9.28
C GLN A 47 6.65 20.98 8.90
N GLU A 48 7.75 21.30 8.21
CA GLU A 48 8.79 20.36 7.79
C GLU A 48 9.39 19.58 8.99
N LYS A 49 9.40 20.18 10.19
CA LYS A 49 9.84 19.53 11.43
C LYS A 49 8.96 18.33 11.81
N LEU A 50 7.71 18.30 11.34
CA LEU A 50 6.74 17.23 11.56
C LEU A 50 6.78 16.16 10.45
N TRP A 51 7.56 16.39 9.38
CA TRP A 51 7.62 15.47 8.24
C TRP A 51 8.24 14.12 8.60
N GLY A 52 9.33 14.10 9.37
CA GLY A 52 10.05 12.87 9.71
C GLY A 52 9.16 11.78 10.31
N PRO A 53 8.42 12.06 11.41
CA PRO A 53 7.49 11.09 11.99
C PRO A 53 6.39 10.63 11.02
N PHE A 54 5.89 11.53 10.18
CA PHE A 54 4.87 11.21 9.19
C PHE A 54 5.39 10.29 8.07
N GLU A 55 6.59 10.58 7.55
CA GLU A 55 7.26 9.73 6.56
C GLU A 55 7.54 8.33 7.11
N THR A 56 8.03 8.24 8.35
CA THR A 56 8.23 6.95 9.02
C THR A 56 6.93 6.17 9.10
N ALA A 57 5.82 6.81 9.46
CA ALA A 57 4.53 6.14 9.53
C ALA A 57 4.03 5.59 8.17
N ILE A 58 4.30 6.30 7.06
CA ILE A 58 4.01 5.80 5.70
C ILE A 58 4.84 4.56 5.42
N ARG A 59 6.16 4.61 5.69
CA ARG A 59 7.08 3.50 5.44
C ARG A 59 6.74 2.27 6.27
N ASP A 60 6.37 2.47 7.54
CA ASP A 60 5.94 1.40 8.43
C ASP A 60 4.63 0.75 7.95
N ALA A 61 3.67 1.56 7.48
CA ALA A 61 2.42 1.05 6.91
C ALA A 61 2.67 0.21 5.65
N ALA A 62 3.50 0.72 4.72
CA ALA A 62 3.87 0.01 3.50
C ALA A 62 4.63 -1.30 3.81
N LYS A 63 5.55 -1.28 4.77
CA LYS A 63 6.26 -2.48 5.21
C LYS A 63 5.30 -3.53 5.79
N GLN A 64 4.38 -3.13 6.65
CA GLN A 64 3.37 -4.04 7.20
C GLN A 64 2.46 -4.62 6.10
N SER A 65 2.19 -3.84 5.05
CA SER A 65 1.49 -4.30 3.85
C SER A 65 2.24 -5.42 3.13
N GLN A 66 3.54 -5.20 2.86
CA GLN A 66 4.40 -6.20 2.22
C GLN A 66 4.52 -7.48 3.06
N GLU A 67 4.66 -7.37 4.38
CA GLU A 67 4.71 -8.51 5.29
C GLU A 67 3.40 -9.32 5.25
N ARG A 68 2.23 -8.65 5.15
CA ARG A 68 0.94 -9.32 4.98
C ARG A 68 0.84 -10.04 3.64
N ALA A 69 1.21 -9.39 2.54
CA ALA A 69 1.21 -9.99 1.21
C ALA A 69 2.10 -11.24 1.16
N GLN A 70 3.31 -11.16 1.72
CA GLN A 70 4.22 -12.31 1.82
C GLN A 70 3.67 -13.44 2.70
N THR A 71 2.97 -13.09 3.79
CA THR A 71 2.32 -14.08 4.66
C THR A 71 1.20 -14.81 3.90
N MET A 72 0.38 -14.08 3.14
CA MET A 72 -0.68 -14.67 2.30
C MET A 72 -0.09 -15.59 1.24
N HIS A 73 0.99 -15.17 0.58
CA HIS A 73 1.63 -15.94 -0.48
C HIS A 73 2.31 -17.23 0.02
N THR A 74 2.81 -17.23 1.26
CA THR A 74 3.52 -18.39 1.84
C THR A 74 2.66 -19.24 2.77
N ALA A 75 1.42 -18.82 3.06
CA ALA A 75 0.49 -19.56 3.90
C ALA A 75 0.04 -20.88 3.22
N PRO A 76 -0.14 -21.97 3.99
CA PRO A 76 -0.73 -23.19 3.46
C PRO A 76 -2.18 -22.93 3.02
N GLU A 77 -2.65 -23.64 1.98
CA GLU A 77 -4.05 -23.57 1.56
C GLU A 77 -4.98 -23.95 2.73
N PRO A 78 -6.01 -23.14 3.02
CA PRO A 78 -7.01 -23.48 4.03
C PRO A 78 -7.76 -24.78 3.67
N ASN A 79 -8.04 -25.62 4.67
CA ASN A 79 -8.75 -26.88 4.45
C ASN A 79 -10.26 -26.68 4.29
N THR A 80 -10.79 -25.54 4.74
CA THR A 80 -12.21 -25.21 4.68
C THR A 80 -12.45 -23.75 4.35
N VAL A 81 -13.65 -23.45 3.84
CA VAL A 81 -14.09 -22.06 3.60
C VAL A 81 -14.12 -21.25 4.91
N PHE A 82 -14.42 -21.87 6.05
CA PHE A 82 -14.42 -21.16 7.33
C PHE A 82 -13.02 -20.78 7.80
N GLU A 83 -12.01 -21.63 7.58
CA GLU A 83 -10.60 -21.29 7.84
C GLU A 83 -10.12 -20.15 6.93
N LEU A 84 -10.54 -20.16 5.66
CA LEU A 84 -10.27 -19.06 4.74
C LEU A 84 -10.88 -17.73 5.23
N LEU A 85 -12.16 -17.75 5.64
CA LEU A 85 -12.85 -16.55 6.12
C LEU A 85 -12.23 -16.00 7.42
N ASP A 86 -11.75 -16.88 8.31
CA ASP A 86 -11.05 -16.48 9.54
C ASP A 86 -9.71 -15.78 9.23
N SER A 87 -8.92 -16.36 8.32
CA SER A 87 -7.69 -15.74 7.84
C SER A 87 -7.94 -14.37 7.20
N VAL A 88 -8.96 -14.25 6.33
CA VAL A 88 -9.35 -12.96 5.75
C VAL A 88 -9.68 -11.94 6.84
N ALA A 89 -10.45 -12.33 7.86
CA ALA A 89 -10.79 -11.43 8.96
C ALA A 89 -9.56 -10.95 9.74
N ASP A 90 -8.58 -11.82 9.99
CA ASP A 90 -7.33 -11.44 10.66
C ASP A 90 -6.51 -10.44 9.82
N HIS A 91 -6.46 -10.63 8.50
CA HIS A 91 -5.80 -9.68 7.60
C HIS A 91 -6.48 -8.31 7.60
N GLU A 92 -7.80 -8.27 7.57
CA GLU A 92 -8.59 -7.04 7.68
C GLU A 92 -8.36 -6.32 9.00
N ILE A 93 -8.31 -7.06 10.11
CA ILE A 93 -7.99 -6.51 11.43
C ILE A 93 -6.58 -5.90 11.43
N ALA A 94 -5.59 -6.60 10.88
CA ALA A 94 -4.22 -6.11 10.79
C ALA A 94 -4.12 -4.84 9.93
N ARG A 95 -4.79 -4.80 8.76
CA ARG A 95 -4.87 -3.62 7.89
C ARG A 95 -5.51 -2.44 8.62
N ALA A 96 -6.63 -2.64 9.31
CA ALA A 96 -7.29 -1.59 10.08
C ALA A 96 -6.41 -1.03 11.21
N GLN A 97 -5.64 -1.89 11.89
CA GLN A 97 -4.69 -1.46 12.93
C GLN A 97 -3.54 -0.65 12.34
N ALA A 98 -2.99 -1.04 11.19
CA ALA A 98 -1.95 -0.30 10.48
C ALA A 98 -2.45 1.11 10.09
N LEU A 99 -3.66 1.18 9.53
CA LEU A 99 -4.29 2.45 9.15
C LEU A 99 -4.50 3.37 10.37
N LYS A 100 -4.99 2.84 11.49
CA LYS A 100 -5.15 3.64 12.73
C LYS A 100 -3.82 4.20 13.25
N LYS A 101 -2.75 3.39 13.21
CA LYS A 101 -1.40 3.84 13.60
C LYS A 101 -0.90 4.95 12.68
N PHE A 102 -1.05 4.80 11.37
CA PHE A 102 -0.72 5.83 10.40
C PHE A 102 -1.48 7.14 10.68
N VAL A 103 -2.80 7.07 10.87
CA VAL A 103 -3.63 8.24 11.17
C VAL A 103 -3.15 8.94 12.45
N ALA A 104 -2.90 8.20 13.52
CA ALA A 104 -2.41 8.76 14.78
C ALA A 104 -1.07 9.49 14.61
N ALA A 105 -0.13 8.91 13.85
CA ALA A 105 1.16 9.53 13.56
C ALA A 105 1.05 10.75 12.62
N ALA A 106 0.06 10.77 11.74
CA ALA A 106 -0.19 11.86 10.80
C ALA A 106 -0.86 13.08 11.45
N GLN A 107 -1.56 12.90 12.58
CA GLN A 107 -2.34 13.96 13.23
C GLN A 107 -1.56 15.28 13.45
N PRO A 108 -0.31 15.28 13.97
CA PRO A 108 0.42 16.52 14.21
C PRO A 108 0.68 17.30 12.91
N LEU A 109 1.16 16.61 11.87
CA LEU A 109 1.42 17.24 10.57
C LEU A 109 0.12 17.77 9.98
N VAL A 110 -0.94 16.94 9.90
CA VAL A 110 -2.25 17.33 9.35
C VAL A 110 -2.87 18.50 10.11
N ALA A 111 -2.75 18.54 11.44
CA ALA A 111 -3.23 19.66 12.25
C ALA A 111 -2.52 20.99 11.90
N SER A 112 -1.23 20.93 11.56
CA SER A 112 -0.42 22.10 11.19
C SER A 112 -0.66 22.62 9.76
N LEU A 113 -1.30 21.82 8.89
CA LEU A 113 -1.52 22.18 7.49
C LEU A 113 -2.55 23.31 7.32
N THR A 114 -2.31 24.16 6.33
CA THR A 114 -3.25 25.19 5.90
C THR A 114 -4.48 24.58 5.21
N PRO A 115 -5.60 25.32 5.10
CA PRO A 115 -6.79 24.82 4.38
C PRO A 115 -6.53 24.47 2.91
N GLU A 116 -5.54 25.08 2.27
CA GLU A 116 -5.15 24.76 0.90
C GLU A 116 -4.35 23.46 0.83
N GLN A 117 -3.40 23.25 1.75
CA GLN A 117 -2.62 22.01 1.84
C GLN A 117 -3.50 20.81 2.16
N LYS A 118 -4.47 20.96 3.09
CA LYS A 118 -5.41 19.89 3.45
C LYS A 118 -6.24 19.38 2.28
N ARG A 119 -6.62 20.26 1.35
CA ARG A 119 -7.40 19.91 0.15
C ARG A 119 -6.64 18.97 -0.80
N ARG A 120 -5.32 18.91 -0.72
CA ARG A 120 -4.47 18.08 -1.60
C ARG A 120 -4.20 16.69 -1.04
N VAL A 121 -4.48 16.46 0.26
CA VAL A 121 -4.16 15.21 0.96
C VAL A 121 -4.96 14.00 0.43
N PRO A 122 -6.31 14.07 0.25
CA PRO A 122 -7.09 12.89 -0.14
C PRO A 122 -6.72 12.36 -1.53
N THR A 123 -6.70 13.25 -2.54
CA THR A 123 -6.34 12.90 -3.92
C THR A 123 -4.97 12.24 -4.02
N PHE A 124 -4.01 12.65 -3.16
CA PHE A 124 -2.67 12.06 -3.19
C PHE A 124 -2.59 10.72 -2.46
N LEU A 125 -3.35 10.51 -1.38
CA LEU A 125 -3.37 9.22 -0.68
C LEU A 125 -4.06 8.09 -1.47
N GLY A 126 -4.52 8.36 -2.70
CA GLY A 126 -5.33 7.42 -3.48
C GLY A 126 -6.81 7.44 -3.08
N ILE A 127 -7.20 8.35 -2.18
CA ILE A 127 -8.60 8.56 -1.81
C ILE A 127 -9.26 9.39 -2.93
N GLY A 128 -9.62 8.71 -4.01
CA GLY A 128 -10.43 9.24 -5.10
C GLY A 128 -11.93 9.22 -4.78
N GLU A 129 -12.71 9.86 -5.65
CA GLU A 129 -14.17 9.73 -5.65
C GLU A 129 -14.52 8.38 -6.31
N SER A 130 -14.45 7.30 -5.54
CA SER A 130 -14.93 5.98 -5.96
C SER A 130 -16.43 5.88 -5.66
N ASP A 131 -17.20 5.23 -6.54
CA ASP A 131 -18.66 5.04 -6.39
C ASP A 131 -19.05 4.27 -5.12
N HIS A 132 -18.08 3.67 -4.42
CA HIS A 132 -18.25 2.84 -3.22
C HIS A 132 -17.72 3.50 -1.93
N GLY A 133 -17.22 4.74 -2.01
CA GLY A 133 -16.57 5.42 -0.89
C GLY A 133 -15.13 4.95 -0.66
N PRO A 134 -14.39 5.60 0.26
CA PRO A 134 -12.97 5.33 0.44
C PRO A 134 -12.72 3.89 0.91
N SER A 135 -12.08 3.07 0.07
CA SER A 135 -11.56 1.76 0.47
C SER A 135 -10.11 1.88 0.93
N SER A 136 -9.71 1.03 1.88
CA SER A 136 -8.28 0.89 2.21
C SER A 136 -7.48 0.17 1.13
N GLY A 137 -8.13 -0.47 0.14
CA GLY A 137 -7.48 -1.00 -1.06
C GLY A 137 -6.97 0.12 -1.98
N ASP A 138 -7.77 1.19 -2.14
CA ASP A 138 -7.46 2.33 -2.99
C ASP A 138 -6.25 3.17 -2.49
N LEU A 139 -5.81 2.91 -1.25
CA LEU A 139 -4.69 3.62 -0.65
C LEU A 139 -3.37 3.05 -1.15
N TRP A 140 -2.59 3.84 -1.90
CA TRP A 140 -1.30 3.36 -2.43
C TRP A 140 -0.29 2.94 -1.34
N ILE A 141 -0.49 3.34 -0.07
CA ILE A 141 0.30 2.86 1.06
C ILE A 141 0.07 1.37 1.38
N PHE A 142 -0.95 0.75 0.76
CA PHE A 142 -1.33 -0.65 0.89
C PHE A 142 -1.42 -1.41 -0.45
N GLU A 143 -0.95 -0.81 -1.56
CA GLU A 143 -1.08 -1.33 -2.94
C GLU A 143 -0.45 -2.73 -3.13
N GLU A 144 0.58 -3.05 -2.36
CA GLU A 144 1.29 -4.33 -2.38
C GLU A 144 0.42 -5.54 -1.96
N GLU A 145 -0.78 -5.32 -1.42
CA GLU A 145 -1.71 -6.39 -1.06
C GLU A 145 -2.67 -6.78 -2.19
N GLU A 146 -2.68 -6.05 -3.32
CA GLU A 146 -3.59 -6.32 -4.45
C GLU A 146 -2.96 -7.13 -5.60
N GLU A 147 -1.64 -7.37 -5.53
CA GLU A 147 -0.88 -8.24 -6.44
C GLU A 147 -0.78 -9.67 -5.90
#